data_AF-A0A2V5XWL4-F1
#
_entry.id   AF-A0A2V5XWL4-F1
#
_cell.length_a   1.000
_cell.length_b   1.000
_cell.length_c   1.000
_cell.angle_alpha   90.00
_cell.angle_beta   90.00
_cell.angle_gamma   90.00
#
_symmetry.space_group_name_H-M   'P 1'
#
loop_
_entity.id
_entity.type
_entity.pdbx_description
1 polymer ?
#
loop_
_entity_poly.entity_id
_entity_poly.type
_entity_poly.pdbx_seq_one_letter_code
_entity_poly.pdbx_strand_id
1 'polypeptide(L)'
;MHDRNDSPAAAVVAALVSAVKGRRRPKYSELVYNGFWFSPEREALQALVTETQREGTGVVRLKLYKGNIIVVGRRSPKTLYEPKIATMEGHASAYDQSDATGFIRLNALRLKLRATLKDRGD
;
A
#
# COMPACT_ATOMS: atom_id res chain seq x y z
N MET A 1 25.44 -14.74 -14.36
CA MET A 1 25.13 -13.33 -14.70
C MET A 1 23.98 -12.88 -13.79
N HIS A 2 24.31 -12.46 -12.56
CA HIS A 2 23.35 -11.94 -11.58
C HIS A 2 23.19 -10.44 -11.88
N ASP A 3 21.99 -10.02 -12.31
CA ASP A 3 21.68 -8.60 -12.48
C ASP A 3 21.59 -7.95 -11.08
N ARG A 4 22.49 -7.00 -10.79
CA ARG A 4 22.64 -6.36 -9.47
C ARG A 4 21.52 -5.36 -9.15
N ASN A 5 20.44 -5.30 -9.94
CA ASN A 5 19.45 -4.22 -9.89
C ASN A 5 18.03 -4.65 -9.52
N ASP A 6 17.83 -5.89 -9.05
CA ASP A 6 16.55 -6.37 -8.54
C ASP A 6 16.34 -5.89 -7.09
N SER A 7 15.97 -4.63 -6.92
CA SER A 7 15.63 -4.07 -5.61
C SER A 7 14.24 -4.54 -5.16
N PRO A 8 14.07 -5.02 -3.91
CA PRO A 8 12.79 -5.51 -3.43
C PRO A 8 11.86 -4.33 -3.10
N ALA A 9 10.61 -4.46 -3.57
CA ALA A 9 9.44 -3.69 -3.13
C ALA A 9 9.38 -2.19 -3.48
N ALA A 10 9.31 -1.86 -4.78
CA ALA A 10 8.73 -0.59 -5.22
C ALA A 10 7.18 -0.63 -5.12
N ALA A 11 6.62 -0.33 -3.95
CA ALA A 11 5.22 0.06 -3.85
C ALA A 11 5.12 1.54 -4.22
N VAL A 12 4.59 1.82 -5.41
CA VAL A 12 4.48 3.18 -5.98
C VAL A 12 3.29 3.97 -5.39
N VAL A 13 2.45 3.32 -4.58
CA VAL A 13 1.20 3.90 -4.05
C VAL A 13 1.24 3.89 -2.53
N ALA A 14 1.04 5.06 -1.91
CA ALA A 14 0.94 5.22 -0.47
C ALA A 14 -0.12 4.29 0.13
N ALA A 15 0.15 3.73 1.32
CA ALA A 15 -0.67 2.68 1.94
C ALA A 15 -2.17 3.05 2.08
N LEU A 16 -2.46 4.32 2.41
CA LEU A 16 -3.83 4.83 2.54
C LEU A 16 -4.60 4.78 1.22
N VAL A 17 -3.96 5.17 0.12
CA VAL A 17 -4.55 5.17 -1.23
C VAL A 17 -4.86 3.74 -1.67
N SER A 18 -3.94 2.80 -1.40
CA SER A 18 -4.15 1.37 -1.67
C SER A 18 -5.35 0.82 -0.89
N ALA A 19 -5.50 1.19 0.39
CA ALA A 19 -6.62 0.74 1.22
C ALA A 19 -7.98 1.29 0.72
N VAL A 20 -8.04 2.55 0.27
CA VAL A 20 -9.25 3.16 -0.31
C VAL A 20 -9.61 2.48 -1.63
N LYS A 21 -8.64 2.31 -2.53
CA LYS A 21 -8.82 1.59 -3.80
C LYS A 21 -9.29 0.16 -3.55
N GLY A 22 -8.65 -0.52 -2.60
CA GLY A 22 -8.98 -1.88 -2.17
C GLY A 22 -10.45 -2.08 -1.85
N ARG A 23 -11.01 -1.19 -1.03
CA ARG A 23 -12.43 -1.21 -0.61
C ARG A 23 -13.42 -0.90 -1.72
N ARG A 24 -13.04 -0.11 -2.72
CA ARG A 24 -13.94 0.34 -3.81
C ARG A 24 -13.93 -0.58 -5.04
N ARG A 25 -12.89 -1.40 -5.22
CA ARG A 25 -12.77 -2.35 -6.35
C ARG A 25 -14.00 -3.26 -6.53
N PRO A 26 -14.55 -3.93 -5.49
CA PRO A 26 -15.69 -4.82 -5.67
C PRO A 26 -16.91 -4.09 -6.25
N LYS A 27 -17.18 -2.86 -5.80
CA LYS A 27 -18.32 -2.08 -6.29
C LYS A 27 -18.15 -1.65 -7.74
N TYR A 28 -16.93 -1.29 -8.14
CA TYR A 28 -16.63 -1.02 -9.55
C TYR A 28 -16.89 -2.26 -10.41
N SER A 29 -16.42 -3.44 -9.98
CA SER A 29 -16.68 -4.70 -10.68
C SER A 29 -18.17 -5.03 -10.78
N GLU A 30 -18.93 -4.81 -9.71
CA GLU A 30 -20.38 -5.03 -9.68
C GLU A 30 -21.12 -4.15 -10.69
N LEU A 31 -20.79 -2.86 -10.77
CA LEU A 31 -21.39 -1.94 -11.74
C LEU A 31 -21.14 -2.38 -13.18
N VAL A 32 -19.90 -2.78 -13.49
CA VAL A 32 -19.54 -3.28 -14.83
C VAL A 32 -20.28 -4.60 -15.12
N TYR A 33 -20.32 -5.52 -14.17
CA TYR A 33 -20.99 -6.81 -14.32
C TYR A 33 -22.50 -6.65 -14.58
N ASN A 34 -23.14 -5.72 -13.88
CA ASN A 34 -24.57 -5.43 -14.03
C ASN A 34 -24.89 -4.56 -15.26
N GLY A 35 -23.90 -4.21 -16.09
CA GLY A 35 -24.10 -3.44 -17.32
C GLY A 35 -24.21 -1.93 -17.11
N PHE A 36 -23.93 -1.40 -15.90
CA PHE A 36 -23.91 0.03 -15.60
C PHE A 36 -22.62 0.70 -16.12
N TRP A 37 -22.27 0.44 -17.38
CA TRP A 37 -21.08 1.01 -18.00
C TRP A 37 -21.20 2.51 -18.18
N PHE A 38 -22.36 3.08 -18.51
CA PHE A 38 -22.51 4.54 -18.71
C PHE A 38 -23.12 5.26 -17.49
N SER A 39 -23.02 4.66 -16.30
CA SER A 39 -23.61 5.25 -15.10
C SER A 39 -22.67 6.29 -14.45
N PRO A 40 -23.24 7.34 -13.82
CA PRO A 40 -22.44 8.37 -13.16
C PRO A 40 -21.61 7.81 -11.99
N GLU A 41 -22.09 6.76 -11.31
CA GLU A 41 -21.36 6.11 -10.21
C GLU A 41 -20.09 5.42 -10.72
N ARG A 42 -20.17 4.75 -11.87
CA ARG A 42 -18.99 4.12 -12.50
C ARG A 42 -18.00 5.18 -12.95
N GLU A 43 -18.46 6.30 -13.49
CA GLU A 43 -17.61 7.45 -13.87
C GLU A 43 -16.85 8.04 -12.68
N ALA A 44 -17.55 8.27 -11.57
CA ALA A 44 -16.92 8.77 -10.35
C ALA A 44 -15.84 7.81 -9.82
N LEU A 45 -16.10 6.50 -9.84
CA LEU A 45 -15.11 5.50 -9.44
C LEU A 45 -13.95 5.41 -10.44
N GLN A 46 -14.20 5.58 -11.73
CA GLN A 46 -13.16 5.63 -12.76
C GLN A 46 -12.22 6.82 -12.53
N ALA A 47 -12.76 8.00 -12.19
CA ALA A 47 -11.95 9.17 -11.88
C ALA A 47 -11.00 8.92 -10.70
N LEU A 48 -11.49 8.28 -9.63
CA LEU A 48 -10.64 7.83 -8.53
C LEU A 48 -9.53 6.88 -9.03
N VAL A 49 -9.88 5.87 -9.82
CA VAL A 49 -8.88 4.93 -10.34
C VAL A 49 -7.82 5.67 -11.14
N THR A 50 -8.23 6.50 -12.10
CA THR A 50 -7.33 7.31 -12.94
C THR A 50 -6.40 8.16 -12.09
N GLU A 51 -6.93 8.87 -11.08
CA GLU A 51 -6.13 9.70 -10.17
C GLU A 51 -5.06 8.85 -9.47
N THR A 52 -5.46 7.73 -8.87
CA THR A 52 -4.52 6.86 -8.14
C THR A 52 -3.50 6.16 -9.02
N GLN A 53 -3.70 6.11 -10.35
CA GLN A 53 -2.77 5.49 -11.29
C GLN A 53 -1.77 6.47 -11.92
N ARG A 54 -1.88 7.78 -11.70
CA ARG A 54 -0.98 8.81 -12.30
C ARG A 54 0.51 8.53 -12.09
N GLU A 55 0.85 8.02 -10.92
CA GLU A 55 2.24 7.74 -10.55
C GLU A 55 2.65 6.29 -10.86
N GLY A 56 1.73 5.43 -11.32
CA GLY A 56 1.88 3.98 -11.48
C GLY A 56 2.75 3.51 -12.65
N THR A 57 3.89 4.16 -12.89
CA THR A 57 4.80 3.84 -14.00
C THR A 57 5.91 2.91 -13.51
N GLY A 58 6.16 1.80 -14.20
CA GLY A 58 7.24 0.88 -13.87
C GLY A 58 7.27 -0.37 -14.75
N VAL A 59 8.26 -1.22 -14.51
CA VAL A 59 8.48 -2.50 -15.17
C VAL A 59 8.34 -3.61 -14.15
N VAL A 60 7.55 -4.63 -14.48
CA VAL A 60 7.39 -5.84 -13.68
C VAL A 60 7.96 -7.00 -14.48
N ARG A 61 8.90 -7.74 -13.86
CA ARG A 61 9.48 -8.94 -14.46
C ARG A 61 8.70 -10.15 -13.98
N LEU A 62 8.20 -10.94 -14.93
CA LEU A 62 7.36 -12.11 -14.69
C LEU A 62 8.06 -13.38 -15.19
N LYS A 63 7.88 -14.48 -14.46
CA LYS A 63 8.25 -15.83 -14.89
C LYS A 63 6.96 -16.63 -15.09
N LEU A 64 6.78 -17.17 -16.29
CA LEU A 64 5.64 -18.01 -16.65
C LEU A 64 6.07 -19.47 -16.55
N TYR A 65 5.32 -20.29 -15.81
CA TYR A 65 5.65 -21.70 -15.65
C TYR A 65 4.40 -22.55 -15.38
N LYS A 66 4.14 -23.53 -16.26
CA LYS A 66 3.04 -24.52 -16.13
C LYS A 66 1.69 -23.89 -15.74
N GLY A 67 1.29 -22.80 -16.41
CA GLY A 67 0.05 -22.08 -16.15
C GLY A 67 0.12 -21.08 -14.98
N ASN A 68 1.25 -20.98 -14.28
CA ASN A 68 1.45 -20.01 -13.20
C ASN A 68 2.19 -18.75 -13.68
N ILE A 69 1.89 -17.62 -13.04
CA ILE A 69 2.52 -16.32 -13.26
C ILE A 69 3.22 -15.91 -11.95
N ILE A 70 4.55 -15.84 -11.98
CA ILE A 70 5.36 -15.54 -10.79
C ILE A 70 6.03 -14.18 -10.98
N VAL A 71 5.85 -13.28 -10.04
CA VAL A 71 6.56 -11.99 -10.04
C VAL A 71 7.98 -12.20 -9.53
N VAL A 72 8.97 -11.92 -10.37
CA VAL A 72 10.40 -12.13 -10.08
C VAL A 72 11.21 -10.83 -9.98
N GLY A 73 10.57 -9.67 -10.15
CA GLY A 73 11.21 -8.37 -10.02
C GLY A 73 10.24 -7.23 -10.31
N ARG A 74 10.52 -6.05 -9.73
CA ARG A 74 9.78 -4.80 -9.98
C ARG A 74 10.76 -3.64 -9.98
N ARG A 75 10.63 -2.72 -10.94
CA ARG A 75 11.40 -1.48 -11.01
C ARG A 75 10.48 -0.33 -11.37
N SER A 76 10.63 0.81 -10.72
CA SER A 76 9.90 2.04 -11.07
C SER A 76 10.83 3.24 -10.94
N PRO A 77 10.79 4.21 -11.87
CA PRO A 77 11.46 5.50 -11.68
C PRO A 77 10.84 6.33 -10.55
N LYS A 78 9.63 6.00 -10.10
CA LYS A 78 8.85 6.71 -9.09
C LYS A 78 8.58 5.84 -7.86
N THR A 79 9.62 5.21 -7.32
CA THR A 79 9.50 4.33 -6.16
C THR A 79 9.40 5.12 -4.86
N LEU A 80 8.46 4.74 -3.97
CA LEU A 80 8.42 5.24 -2.58
C LEU A 80 9.38 4.47 -1.65
N TYR A 81 10.07 3.47 -2.18
CA TYR A 81 11.06 2.71 -1.43
C TYR A 81 12.38 3.49 -1.37
N GLU A 82 12.76 3.91 -0.17
CA GLU A 82 14.04 4.53 0.10
C GLU A 82 14.89 3.63 1.02
N PRO A 83 16.00 3.06 0.52
CA PRO A 83 16.85 2.14 1.30
C PRO A 83 17.38 2.73 2.61
N LYS A 84 17.62 4.05 2.67
CA LYS A 84 18.13 4.74 3.86
C LYS A 84 17.12 4.84 5.01
N ILE A 85 15.82 4.80 4.70
CA ILE A 85 14.76 4.74 5.70
C ILE A 85 14.51 3.29 6.12
N ALA A 86 14.59 2.35 5.18
CA ALA A 86 14.30 0.95 5.43
C ALA A 86 15.46 0.15 6.06
N THR A 87 16.69 0.66 6.00
CA THR A 87 17.86 -0.04 6.55
C THR A 87 17.84 -0.06 8.08
N MET A 88 18.15 -1.23 8.64
CA MET A 88 18.37 -1.43 10.07
C MET A 88 19.86 -1.45 10.44
N GLU A 89 20.76 -1.28 9.46
CA GLU A 89 22.21 -1.27 9.65
C GLU A 89 22.77 0.16 9.79
N GLY A 90 23.47 0.42 10.92
CA GLY A 90 24.60 1.35 11.07
C GLY A 90 24.44 2.83 10.68
N HIS A 91 24.37 3.70 11.70
CA HIS A 91 24.81 5.12 11.75
C HIS A 91 24.16 6.18 10.85
N ALA A 92 23.26 5.85 9.91
CA ALA A 92 22.58 6.87 9.10
C ALA A 92 21.14 6.49 8.70
N SER A 93 20.38 5.89 9.61
CA SER A 93 18.93 5.79 9.40
C SER A 93 18.34 7.20 9.44
N ALA A 94 17.66 7.60 8.38
CA ALA A 94 16.97 8.89 8.32
C ALA A 94 15.72 8.95 9.23
N TYR A 95 15.41 7.85 9.92
CA TYR A 95 14.28 7.72 10.83
C TYR A 95 14.73 7.78 12.30
N ASP A 96 14.14 8.69 13.07
CA ASP A 96 14.32 8.72 14.53
C ASP A 96 13.45 7.65 15.19
N GLN A 97 14.10 6.66 15.81
CA GLN A 97 13.42 5.57 16.49
C GLN A 97 12.64 6.03 17.73
N SER A 98 12.98 7.20 18.30
CA SER A 98 12.30 7.73 19.47
C SER A 98 10.82 8.07 19.19
N ASP A 99 10.51 8.49 17.96
CA ASP A 99 9.15 8.80 17.49
C ASP A 99 8.20 7.61 17.57
N ALA A 100 8.73 6.38 17.41
CA ALA A 100 7.93 5.16 17.52
C ALA A 100 7.24 5.04 18.89
N THR A 101 7.92 5.48 19.95
CA THR A 101 7.38 5.41 21.32
C THR A 101 6.16 6.31 21.47
N GLY A 102 6.22 7.53 20.95
CA GLY A 102 5.08 8.46 20.94
C GLY A 102 3.91 7.92 20.12
N PHE A 103 4.20 7.42 18.92
CA PHE A 103 3.19 6.82 18.04
C PHE A 103 2.47 5.64 18.69
N ILE A 104 3.20 4.72 19.33
CA ILE A 104 2.63 3.56 20.03
C ILE A 104 1.74 4.04 21.18
N ARG A 105 2.22 5.00 22.00
CA ARG A 105 1.44 5.52 23.13
C ARG A 105 0.12 6.13 22.70
N LEU A 106 0.13 6.94 21.64
CA LEU A 106 -1.07 7.59 21.11
C LEU A 106 -2.06 6.57 20.52
N ASN A 107 -1.60 5.61 19.71
CA ASN A 107 -2.47 4.58 19.15
C ASN A 107 -3.04 3.63 20.22
N ALA A 108 -2.26 3.34 21.26
CA ALA A 108 -2.68 2.50 22.38
C ALA A 108 -3.60 3.23 23.36
N LEU A 109 -3.70 4.56 23.33
CA LEU A 109 -4.46 5.35 24.31
C LEU A 109 -5.92 4.87 24.42
N ARG A 110 -6.60 4.69 23.28
CA ARG A 110 -7.98 4.20 23.25
C ARG A 110 -8.14 2.79 23.83
N LEU A 111 -7.12 1.94 23.70
CA LEU A 111 -7.13 0.57 24.21
C LEU A 111 -6.90 0.57 25.73
N LYS A 112 -5.97 1.41 26.21
CA LYS A 112 -5.72 1.60 27.64
C LYS A 112 -6.95 2.14 28.36
N LEU A 113 -7.59 3.18 27.81
CA LEU A 113 -8.83 3.73 28.38
C LEU A 113 -9.93 2.67 28.46
N ARG A 114 -10.14 1.91 27.37
CA ARG A 114 -11.12 0.81 27.37
C ARG A 114 -10.80 -0.25 28.43
N ALA A 115 -9.54 -0.62 28.60
CA ALA A 115 -9.12 -1.57 29.63
C ALA A 115 -9.40 -1.01 31.04
N THR A 116 -9.03 0.24 31.30
CA THR A 116 -9.30 0.91 32.58
C THR A 116 -10.79 1.02 32.88
N LEU A 117 -11.64 1.30 31.89
CA LEU A 117 -13.10 1.31 32.07
C LEU A 117 -13.65 -0.09 32.36
N LYS A 118 -13.15 -1.12 31.66
CA LYS A 118 -13.54 -2.52 31.88
C LYS A 118 -13.13 -3.03 33.27
N ASP A 119 -11.95 -2.66 33.75
CA ASP A 119 -11.46 -3.03 35.08
C ASP A 119 -12.16 -2.25 36.20
N ARG A 120 -12.74 -1.08 35.89
CA ARG A 120 -13.47 -0.23 36.83
C ARG A 120 -14.93 -0.64 37.07
N GLY A 121 -15.47 -1.59 36.31
CA GLY A 121 -16.76 -2.21 36.59
C GLY A 121 -17.91 -1.21 36.71
N ASP A 122 -18.35 -0.72 35.55
CA ASP A 122 -19.78 -0.72 35.20
C ASP A 122 -20.01 -1.91 34.24
#